data_AF-A0A7W0XC38-F1
#
_entry.id   AF-A0A7W0XC38-F1
#
_cell.length_a   1.000
_cell.length_b   1.000
_cell.length_c   1.000
_cell.angle_alpha   90.00
_cell.angle_beta   90.00
_cell.angle_gamma   90.00
#
_symmetry.space_group_name_H-M   'P 1'
#
loop_
_entity.id
_entity.type
_entity.pdbx_description
1 polymer ?
#
loop_
_entity_poly.entity_id
_entity_poly.type
_entity_poly.pdbx_seq_one_letter_code
_entity_poly.pdbx_strand_id
1 'polypeptide(L)' 'MPGYPQDMVMIMDKEVAKPETYGLPPGWTASMMGMMTLVRVLPPDLYEEVQRRIREGIAEPPSHSPAQPAHKHGS' A
#
# COMPACT_ATOMS: atom_id res chain seq x y z
N MET A 1 8.37 1.88 26.58
CA MET A 1 9.76 1.56 26.18
C MET A 1 9.91 2.00 24.74
N PRO A 2 10.89 2.85 24.40
CA PRO A 2 11.15 3.20 23.01
C PRO A 2 11.58 1.96 22.22
N GLY A 3 10.99 1.71 21.06
CA GLY A 3 11.37 0.61 20.16
C GLY A 3 10.45 -0.61 20.22
N TYR A 4 9.19 -0.44 20.60
CA TYR A 4 8.21 -1.52 20.51
C TYR A 4 7.77 -1.69 19.04
N PRO A 5 7.43 -2.90 18.56
CA PRO A 5 7.09 -3.12 17.14
C PRO A 5 5.97 -2.22 16.59
N GLN A 6 5.10 -1.71 17.47
CA GLN A 6 3.99 -0.81 17.17
C GLN A 6 4.47 0.63 16.94
N ASP A 7 5.67 1.00 17.42
CA ASP A 7 6.34 2.28 17.10
C ASP A 7 6.95 2.25 15.68
N MET A 8 7.10 1.06 15.09
CA MET A 8 7.70 0.87 13.77
C MET A 8 6.62 0.91 12.67
N VAL A 9 6.46 2.08 12.04
CA VAL A 9 5.56 2.24 10.89
C VAL A 9 6.22 1.63 9.64
N MET A 10 5.71 0.49 9.19
CA MET A 10 6.15 -0.17 7.95
C MET A 10 5.25 0.22 6.77
N ILE A 11 5.84 0.78 5.71
CA ILE A 11 5.14 1.12 4.46
C ILE A 11 5.53 0.11 3.39
N MET A 12 4.61 -0.81 3.09
CA MET A 12 4.82 -1.96 2.20
C MET A 12 4.10 -1.83 0.85
N ASP A 13 3.62 -0.63 0.50
CA ASP A 13 2.72 -0.43 -0.65
C ASP A 13 3.25 -1.01 -1.98
N LYS A 14 4.58 -0.98 -2.20
CA LYS A 14 5.22 -1.55 -3.39
C LYS A 14 5.17 -3.08 -3.39
N GLU A 15 5.38 -3.70 -2.24
CA GLU A 15 5.43 -5.17 -2.11
C GLU A 15 4.04 -5.80 -2.27
N VAL A 16 2.99 -5.03 -2.00
CA VAL A 16 1.59 -5.46 -2.15
C VAL A 16 0.90 -4.84 -3.36
N ALA A 17 1.67 -4.27 -4.29
CA ALA A 17 1.13 -3.63 -5.49
C ALA A 17 0.49 -4.66 -6.43
N LYS A 18 -0.80 -4.49 -6.70
CA LYS A 18 -1.61 -5.31 -7.60
C LYS A 18 -2.79 -4.50 -8.14
N PRO A 19 -3.48 -4.96 -9.19
CA PRO A 19 -4.67 -4.28 -9.71
C PRO A 19 -5.69 -3.93 -8.62
N GLU A 20 -5.90 -4.81 -7.64
CA GLU A 20 -6.88 -4.62 -6.56
C GLU A 20 -6.50 -3.49 -5.59
N THR A 21 -5.22 -3.12 -5.50
CA THR A 21 -4.73 -2.01 -4.67
C THR A 21 -4.59 -0.71 -5.45
N TYR A 22 -4.97 -0.70 -6.73
CA TYR A 22 -4.92 0.51 -7.55
C TYR A 22 -5.85 1.61 -7.00
N GLY A 23 -5.34 2.84 -7.01
CA GLY A 23 -6.04 4.04 -6.53
C GLY A 23 -5.99 4.23 -5.01
N LEU A 24 -5.30 3.37 -4.25
CA LEU A 24 -5.08 3.60 -2.83
C LEU A 24 -4.07 4.74 -2.61
N PRO A 25 -4.25 5.53 -1.53
CA PRO A 25 -3.34 6.62 -1.22
C PRO A 25 -1.95 6.09 -0.86
N PRO A 26 -0.89 6.87 -1.14
CA PRO A 26 0.46 6.63 -0.64
C PRO A 26 0.49 6.38 0.88
N GLY A 27 1.14 5.31 1.33
CA GLY A 27 1.29 4.92 2.73
C GLY A 27 0.11 4.15 3.32
N TRP A 28 -0.87 3.68 2.53
CA TRP A 28 -2.06 3.02 3.07
C TRP A 28 -1.74 1.78 3.93
N THR A 29 -0.65 1.06 3.62
CA THR A 29 -0.22 -0.13 4.39
C THR A 29 0.17 0.20 5.83
N ALA A 30 0.72 1.39 6.07
CA ALA A 30 1.03 1.86 7.42
C ALA A 30 -0.23 2.08 8.26
N SER A 31 -1.31 2.57 7.64
CA SER A 31 -2.61 2.76 8.32
C SER A 31 -3.23 1.43 8.75
N MET A 32 -2.92 0.36 8.01
CA MET A 32 -3.33 -1.00 8.34
C MET A 32 -2.33 -1.73 9.24
N MET A 33 -1.25 -1.07 9.68
CA MET A 33 -0.15 -1.68 10.45
C MET A 33 0.32 -3.03 9.85
N GLY A 34 0.33 -3.15 8.52
CA GLY A 34 0.71 -4.40 7.83
C GLY A 34 -0.36 -5.49 7.77
N MET A 35 -1.60 -5.23 8.20
CA MET A 35 -2.73 -6.15 7.96
C MET A 35 -3.04 -6.20 6.45
N MET A 36 -3.14 -7.41 5.88
CA MET A 36 -3.22 -7.60 4.42
C MET A 36 -4.64 -7.66 3.84
N THR A 37 -5.67 -7.83 4.69
CA THR A 37 -7.05 -7.96 4.22
C THR A 37 -7.73 -6.60 4.14
N LEU A 38 -7.93 -6.10 2.92
CA LEU A 38 -8.62 -4.85 2.62
C LEU A 38 -9.97 -5.13 1.97
N VAL A 39 -11.05 -4.58 2.55
CA VAL A 39 -12.37 -4.52 1.93
C VAL A 39 -12.67 -3.06 1.62
N ARG A 40 -12.98 -2.74 0.36
CA ARG A 40 -13.29 -1.37 -0.08
C ARG A 40 -14.51 -1.36 -1.01
N VAL A 41 -15.29 -0.30 -0.94
CA VAL A 41 -16.39 -0.02 -1.86
C VAL A 41 -15.90 0.98 -2.89
N LEU A 42 -16.13 0.71 -4.17
CA LEU A 42 -15.62 1.53 -5.28
C LEU A 42 -16.74 2.29 -5.98
N PRO A 43 -16.51 3.56 -6.34
CA PRO A 43 -17.28 4.21 -7.39
C PRO A 43 -17.20 3.38 -8.69
N PRO A 44 -18.25 3.41 -9.54
CA PRO A 44 -18.30 2.60 -10.77
C PRO A 44 -17.07 2.74 -11.67
N ASP A 45 -16.61 3.97 -11.90
CA ASP A 45 -15.47 4.24 -12.80
C ASP A 45 -14.17 3.58 -12.31
N LEU A 46 -13.93 3.60 -11.00
CA LEU A 46 -12.75 2.99 -10.40
C LEU A 46 -12.85 1.45 -10.38
N TYR A 47 -14.06 0.92 -10.24
CA TYR A 47 -14.29 -0.52 -10.35
C TYR A 47 -13.95 -1.04 -11.75
N GLU A 48 -14.45 -0.37 -12.79
CA GLU A 48 -14.18 -0.75 -14.18
C GLU A 48 -12.68 -0.69 -14.51
N GLU A 49 -11.99 0.34 -14.03
CA GLU A 49 -10.54 0.46 -14.22
C GLU A 49 -9.75 -0.65 -13.51
N VAL A 50 -10.14 -1.03 -12.29
CA VAL A 50 -9.54 -2.16 -11.56
C VAL A 50 -9.79 -3.46 -12.32
N GLN A 51 -11.02 -3.70 -12.79
CA GLN A 51 -11.36 -4.89 -13.58
C GLN A 51 -10.57 -4.95 -14.90
N ARG A 52 -10.42 -3.82 -15.59
CA ARG A 52 -9.58 -3.72 -16.79
C ARG A 52 -8.14 -4.10 -16.50
N ARG A 53 -7.54 -3.53 -15.43
CA ARG A 53 -6.17 -3.86 -15.00
C ARG A 53 -6.01 -5.33 -14.62
N ILE A 54 -7.00 -5.95 -13.98
CA ILE A 54 -7.01 -7.39 -13.68
C ILE A 54 -6.96 -8.20 -14.99
N ARG A 55 -7.83 -7.89 -15.96
CA ARG A 55 -7.87 -8.59 -17.25
C ARG A 55 -6.57 -8.43 -18.06
N GLU A 56 -5.95 -7.26 -17.98
CA GLU A 56 -4.72 -6.94 -18.70
C GLU A 56 -3.43 -7.29 -17.93
N GLY A 57 -3.53 -7.75 -16.68
CA GLY A 57 -2.37 -8.08 -15.85
C GLY A 57 -1.51 -6.88 -15.44
N ILE A 58 -2.09 -5.67 -15.38
CA ILE A 58 -1.36 -4.43 -15.09
C ILE A 58 -1.20 -4.25 -13.57
N ALA A 59 -0.02 -4.59 -13.05
CA ALA A 59 0.41 -4.27 -11.70
C ALA A 59 1.39 -3.08 -11.74
N GLU A 60 0.85 -1.86 -11.61
CA GLU A 60 1.69 -0.66 -11.50
C GLU A 60 2.07 -0.42 -10.04
N PRO A 61 3.37 -0.18 -9.75
CA PRO A 61 3.77 0.26 -8.42
C PRO A 61 3.19 1.65 -8.14
N PRO A 62 2.88 1.98 -6.87
CA PRO A 62 2.37 3.29 -6.50
C PRO A 62 3.32 4.40 -6.98
N SER A 63 2.80 5.34 -7.78
CA SER A 63 3.56 6.44 -8.40
C SER A 63 4.23 7.36 -7.36
N HIS A 64 3.72 7.38 -6.14
CA HIS A 64 4.30 8.09 -5.01
C HIS A 64 4.37 7.13 -3.83
N SER A 65 5.52 6.51 -3.59
CA SER A 65 5.78 5.93 -2.27
C SER A 65 6.22 7.07 -1.36
N PRO A 66 5.57 7.31 -0.21
CA PRO A 66 6.10 8.28 0.74
C PRO A 66 7.50 7.79 1.14
N ALA A 67 8.47 8.69 1.22
CA ALA A 67 9.81 8.33 1.64
C ALA A 67 9.73 7.68 3.02
N GLN A 68 10.09 6.40 3.12
CA GLN A 68 10.31 5.80 4.43
C GLN A 68 11.43 6.60 5.11
N PRO A 69 11.23 7.11 6.33
CA PRO A 69 12.32 7.77 7.05
C PRO A 69 13.50 6.79 7.15
N ALA A 70 14.69 7.23 6.75
CA ALA A 70 15.87 6.39 6.71
C ALA A 70 16.16 5.81 8.10
N HIS A 71 15.97 4.50 8.27
CA HIS A 71 16.28 3.80 9.50
C HIS A 71 17.80 3.74 9.68
N LYS A 72 18.36 4.69 10.45
CA LYS A 72 19.70 4.56 11.04
C LYS A 72 19.63 3.40 12.05
N HIS A 73 20.13 2.23 11.66
CA HIS A 73 20.49 1.21 12.64
C HIS A 73 21.65 1.80 13.45
N GLY A 74 21.32 2.28 14.65
CA GLY A 74 22.31 2.76 15.62
C GLY A 74 23.31 1.64 15.93
N SER A 75 24.58 2.03 15.96
CA SER A 75 25.78 1.22 16.15
C SER A 75 25.79 0.35 17.40
#